data_AF-A0A6P2F8I4-F1
#
_entry.id   AF-A0A6P2F8I4-F1
#
_cell.length_a   1.000
_cell.length_b   1.000
_cell.length_c   1.000
_cell.angle_alpha   90.00
_cell.angle_beta   90.00
_cell.angle_gamma   90.00
#
_symmetry.space_group_name_H-M   'P 1'
#
loop_
_entity.id
_entity.type
_entity.pdbx_description
1 polymer ?
#
loop_
_entity_poly.entity_id
_entity_poly.type
_entity_poly.pdbx_seq_one_letter_code
_entity_poly.pdbx_strand_id
1 'polypeptide(L)'
;MNKHLRMDGVKIFEDDEKAIQQIIADHKLHQKTGRSKAHRIALKTYVDLHQLPVEQRNLAKQVELLTEQVQQLYFILQEKMK
;
A
#
# COMPACT_ATOMS: atom_id res chain seq x y z
N MET A 1 -6.43 8.42 -20.01
CA MET A 1 -7.64 8.86 -19.28
C MET A 1 -8.19 7.64 -18.57
N ASN A 2 -7.87 7.48 -17.28
CA ASN A 2 -8.33 6.32 -16.51
C ASN A 2 -9.77 6.57 -16.10
N LYS A 3 -10.66 5.65 -16.49
CA LYS A 3 -12.07 5.73 -16.18
C LYS A 3 -12.24 5.40 -14.69
N HIS A 4 -13.22 6.03 -14.05
CA HIS A 4 -13.53 5.80 -12.63
C HIS A 4 -14.98 5.33 -12.55
N LEU A 5 -15.20 4.13 -12.02
CA LEU A 5 -16.52 3.68 -11.60
C LEU A 5 -16.80 4.25 -10.21
N ARG A 6 -17.79 5.13 -10.10
CA ARG A 6 -18.29 5.61 -8.79
C ARG A 6 -19.11 4.48 -8.17
N MET A 7 -18.52 3.77 -7.20
CA MET A 7 -19.29 3.22 -6.08
C MET A 7 -19.09 4.13 -4.88
N ASP A 8 -20.19 4.42 -4.19
CA ASP A 8 -20.30 5.43 -3.14
C ASP A 8 -19.08 5.51 -2.19
N GLY A 9 -18.41 6.66 -2.20
CA GLY A 9 -17.52 7.14 -1.14
C GLY A 9 -16.02 6.85 -1.26
N VAL A 10 -15.57 5.88 -2.06
CA VAL A 10 -14.13 5.53 -2.15
C VAL A 10 -13.69 5.45 -3.61
N LYS A 11 -12.77 6.33 -4.03
CA LYS A 11 -12.12 6.24 -5.33
C LYS A 11 -11.13 5.07 -5.28
N ILE A 12 -11.59 3.90 -5.68
CA ILE A 12 -10.72 2.73 -5.90
C ILE A 12 -10.24 2.80 -7.37
N PHE A 13 -8.95 2.60 -7.62
CA PHE A 13 -8.43 2.53 -8.99
C PHE A 13 -8.96 1.25 -9.66
N GLU A 14 -9.19 1.27 -10.99
CA GLU A 14 -9.84 0.14 -11.69
C GLU A 14 -9.13 -1.21 -11.47
N ASP A 15 -7.81 -1.19 -11.29
CA ASP A 15 -7.01 -2.40 -11.06
C ASP A 15 -7.17 -2.94 -9.63
N ASP A 16 -7.26 -2.06 -8.63
CA ASP A 16 -7.55 -2.43 -7.24
C ASP A 16 -8.97 -3.02 -7.14
N GLU A 17 -9.94 -2.47 -7.88
CA GLU A 17 -11.31 -2.97 -7.91
C GLU A 17 -11.37 -4.39 -8.49
N LYS A 18 -10.64 -4.65 -9.59
CA LYS A 18 -10.53 -6.00 -10.17
C LYS A 18 -9.93 -6.99 -9.17
N ALA A 19 -8.87 -6.59 -8.46
CA ALA A 19 -8.26 -7.43 -7.44
C ALA A 19 -9.23 -7.75 -6.29
N ILE A 20 -9.98 -6.76 -5.82
CA ILE A 20 -11.01 -6.96 -4.77
C ILE A 20 -12.12 -7.90 -5.27
N GLN A 21 -12.61 -7.73 -6.50
CA GLN A 21 -13.62 -8.62 -7.08
C GLN A 21 -13.09 -10.06 -7.25
N GLN A 22 -11.83 -10.22 -7.63
CA GLN A 22 -11.16 -11.51 -7.72
C GLN A 22 -11.11 -12.22 -6.36
N ILE A 23 -10.71 -11.50 -5.29
CA ILE A 23 -10.70 -12.04 -3.92
C ILE A 23 -12.10 -12.49 -3.49
N ILE A 24 -13.15 -11.73 -3.85
CA ILE A 24 -14.54 -12.09 -3.57
C ILE A 24 -14.95 -13.38 -4.29
N ALA A 25 -14.55 -13.53 -5.55
CA ALA A 25 -14.84 -14.71 -6.37
C ALA A 25 -14.10 -15.95 -5.85
N ASP A 26 -12.79 -15.84 -5.61
CA ASP A 26 -11.90 -16.93 -5.21
C ASP A 26 -12.30 -17.52 -3.85
N HIS A 27 -12.70 -16.66 -2.91
CA HIS A 27 -13.15 -17.07 -1.58
C HIS A 27 -14.67 -17.33 -1.49
N LYS A 28 -15.39 -17.27 -2.62
CA LYS A 28 -16.85 -17.43 -2.71
C LYS A 28 -17.60 -16.61 -1.64
N LEU A 29 -17.10 -15.41 -1.33
CA LEU A 29 -17.59 -14.62 -0.19
C LEU A 29 -19.05 -14.21 -0.36
N HIS A 30 -19.49 -14.01 -1.62
CA HIS A 30 -20.88 -13.76 -1.96
C HIS A 30 -21.84 -14.90 -1.62
N GLN A 31 -21.37 -16.15 -1.59
CA GLN A 31 -22.22 -17.30 -1.29
C GLN A 31 -22.43 -17.49 0.21
N LYS A 32 -21.53 -16.95 1.05
CA LYS A 32 -21.55 -17.11 2.50
C LYS A 32 -21.95 -15.84 3.25
N THR A 33 -21.88 -14.66 2.61
CA THR A 33 -22.12 -13.37 3.25
C THR A 33 -22.72 -12.34 2.28
N GLY A 34 -23.60 -11.46 2.77
CA GLY A 34 -24.20 -10.39 1.95
C GLY A 34 -23.15 -9.47 1.31
N ARG A 35 -23.51 -8.82 0.19
CA ARG A 35 -22.62 -8.01 -0.67
C ARG A 35 -21.67 -7.09 0.11
N SER A 36 -22.20 -6.29 1.05
CA SER A 36 -21.39 -5.34 1.82
C SER A 36 -20.39 -6.01 2.78
N LYS A 37 -20.71 -7.21 3.29
CA LYS A 37 -19.82 -7.97 4.18
C LYS A 37 -18.73 -8.67 3.37
N ALA A 38 -19.07 -9.21 2.19
CA ALA A 38 -18.11 -9.77 1.25
C ALA A 38 -17.07 -8.72 0.82
N HIS A 39 -17.52 -7.51 0.46
CA HIS A 39 -16.62 -6.41 0.12
C HIS A 39 -15.70 -6.01 1.28
N ARG A 40 -16.22 -5.90 2.51
CA ARG A 40 -15.38 -5.57 3.68
C ARG A 40 -14.29 -6.62 3.92
N ILE A 41 -14.63 -7.90 3.79
CA ILE A 41 -13.66 -8.99 3.95
C ILE A 41 -12.60 -8.91 2.85
N ALA A 42 -13.02 -8.74 1.59
CA ALA A 42 -12.09 -8.65 0.46
C ALA A 42 -11.19 -7.42 0.51
N LEU A 43 -11.71 -6.26 0.91
CA LEU A 43 -10.92 -5.06 1.17
C LEU A 43 -9.88 -5.29 2.26
N LYS A 44 -10.24 -5.98 3.35
CA LYS A 44 -9.29 -6.30 4.41
C LYS A 44 -8.18 -7.21 3.89
N THR A 45 -8.54 -8.29 3.17
CA THR A 45 -7.56 -9.20 2.55
C THR A 45 -6.66 -8.48 1.57
N TYR A 46 -7.22 -7.60 0.73
CA TYR A 46 -6.47 -6.78 -0.21
C TYR A 46 -5.44 -5.89 0.49
N VAL A 47 -5.87 -5.18 1.53
CA VAL A 47 -4.99 -4.36 2.36
C VAL A 47 -3.92 -5.21 3.04
N ASP A 48 -4.26 -6.36 3.59
CA ASP A 48 -3.30 -7.25 4.25
C ASP A 48 -2.25 -7.80 3.25
N LEU A 49 -2.63 -8.07 2.01
CA LEU A 49 -1.73 -8.50 0.93
C LEU A 49 -0.85 -7.37 0.37
N HIS A 50 -1.28 -6.12 0.49
CA HIS A 50 -0.58 -4.93 -0.03
C HIS A 50 0.07 -4.08 1.06
N GLN A 51 -0.10 -4.47 2.32
CA GLN A 51 0.72 -3.97 3.39
C GLN A 51 2.16 -4.40 3.11
N LEU A 52 3.03 -3.41 2.83
CA LEU A 52 4.47 -3.61 2.87
C LEU A 52 4.80 -4.37 4.16
N PRO A 53 5.49 -5.53 4.08
CA PRO A 53 5.98 -6.24 5.24
C PRO A 53 6.60 -5.23 6.20
N VAL A 54 6.29 -5.33 7.49
CA VAL A 54 6.77 -4.38 8.52
C VAL A 54 8.29 -4.20 8.39
N GLU A 55 9.00 -5.25 8.01
CA GLU A 55 10.42 -5.28 7.68
C GLU A 55 10.83 -4.32 6.54
N GLN A 56 10.06 -4.24 5.45
CA GLN A 56 10.35 -3.32 4.33
C GLN A 56 10.10 -1.86 4.70
N ARG A 57 9.08 -1.58 5.54
CA ARG A 57 8.88 -0.22 6.08
C ARG A 57 10.01 0.19 7.02
N ASN A 58 10.48 -0.73 7.85
CA ASN A 58 11.60 -0.49 8.74
C ASN A 58 12.90 -0.31 7.95
N LEU A 59 13.10 -1.09 6.88
CA LEU A 59 14.24 -0.95 5.99
C LEU A 59 14.22 0.42 5.28
N ALA A 60 13.07 0.85 4.74
CA ALA A 60 12.94 2.16 4.11
C ALA A 60 13.31 3.31 5.06
N LYS A 61 12.85 3.24 6.32
CA LYS A 61 13.22 4.21 7.36
C LYS A 61 14.71 4.16 7.71
N GLN A 62 15.31 2.97 7.77
CA GLN A 62 16.76 2.83 8.02
C GLN A 62 17.58 3.41 6.87
N VAL A 63 17.16 3.20 5.62
CA VAL A 63 17.81 3.77 4.43
C VAL A 63 17.70 5.30 4.45
N GLU A 64 16.54 5.86 4.79
CA GLU A 64 16.34 7.30 4.91
C GLU A 64 17.28 7.91 5.96
N LEU A 65 17.35 7.30 7.14
CA LEU A 65 18.20 7.75 8.24
C LEU A 65 19.71 7.66 7.91
N LEU A 66 20.12 6.58 7.24
CA LEU A 66 21.50 6.43 6.76
C LEU A 66 21.83 7.47 5.68
N THR A 67 20.87 7.80 4.82
CA THR A 67 21.06 8.81 3.77
C THR A 67 21.26 10.20 4.38
N GLU A 68 20.47 10.57 5.39
CA GLU A 68 20.67 11.82 6.14
C GLU A 68 22.03 11.86 6.83
N GLN A 69 22.46 10.78 7.47
CA GLN A 69 23.77 10.71 8.12
C GLN A 69 24.92 10.87 7.13
N VAL A 70 24.83 10.25 5.95
CA VAL A 70 25.83 10.40 4.88
C VAL A 70 25.88 11.84 4.38
N GLN A 71 24.73 12.50 4.20
CA GLN A 71 24.66 13.91 3.81
C GLN A 71 25.29 14.82 4.86
N GLN A 72 25.00 14.60 6.15
CA GLN A 72 25.61 15.36 7.25
C GLN A 72 27.14 15.19 7.26
N LEU A 73 27.64 13.96 7.11
CA LEU A 73 29.07 13.68 7.05
C LEU A 73 29.74 14.35 5.84
N TYR A 74 29.06 14.35 4.69
CA TYR A 74 29.54 15.05 3.49
C TYR A 74 29.68 16.56 3.72
N PHE A 75 28.68 17.19 4.36
CA PHE A 75 28.74 18.61 4.71
C PHE A 75 29.88 18.93 5.69
N ILE A 76 30.05 18.12 6.74
CA ILE A 76 31.13 18.30 7.73
C ILE A 76 32.51 18.17 7.07
N LEU A 77 32.68 17.23 6.14
CA LEU A 77 33.92 17.07 5.38
C LEU A 77 34.20 18.26 4.46
N GLN A 78 33.18 18.77 3.76
CA GLN A 78 33.33 19.96 2.93
C GLN A 78 33.72 21.21 3.73
N GLU A 79 33.17 21.40 4.94
CA GLU A 79 33.55 22.52 5.80
C GLU A 79 34.99 22.40 6.32
N LYS A 80 35.47 21.19 6.62
CA LYS A 80 36.85 20.97 7.08
C LYS A 80 37.90 21.09 5.97
N MET A 81 37.50 21.03 4.71
CA MET A 81 38.39 21.16 3.55
C MET A 81 38.49 22.59 3.00
N LYS A 82 37.76 23.54 3.58
CA LYS A 82 37.91 24.99 3.37
C LYS A 82 38.86 25.59 4.40
#